data_AF-A0A966R0Q3-F1
#
_entry.id   AF-A0A966R0Q3-F1
#
_cell.length_a   1.000
_cell.length_b   1.000
_cell.length_c   1.000
_cell.angle_alpha   90.00
_cell.angle_beta   90.00
_cell.angle_gamma   90.00
#
_symmetry.space_group_name_H-M   'P 1'
#
loop_
_entity.id
_entity.type
_entity.pdbx_description
1 polymer ?
#
loop_
_entity_poly.entity_id
_entity_poly.type
_entity_poly.pdbx_seq_one_letter_code
_entity_poly.pdbx_strand_id
1 'polypeptide(L)'
;MSEVYAITDLNGYTVQMRDAAAKSISSDNNDNLDEYISLQQTTNLVEEFCLGHDDNHRPLLDEDTNEKIFEEAALWIHSIGLAKLAAKDLIECAWDDKTNDMVFWAKENNTVEKKNEPNKRRKNKKNKRSDSGM
;
A
#
# COMPACT_ATOMS: atom_id res chain seq x y z
N MET A 1 -4.02 3.64 35.81
CA MET A 1 -2.71 4.24 35.47
C MET A 1 -2.12 3.28 34.47
N SER A 2 -1.87 3.70 33.22
CA SER A 2 -1.21 2.85 32.23
C SER A 2 0.20 2.53 32.72
N GLU A 3 0.67 1.31 32.44
CA GLU A 3 2.04 0.95 32.73
C GLU A 3 2.97 1.70 31.78
N VAL A 4 4.04 2.30 32.34
CA VAL A 4 5.03 3.08 31.59
C VAL A 4 6.34 2.31 31.56
N TYR A 5 6.90 2.18 30.38
CA TYR A 5 8.09 1.39 30.08
C TYR A 5 9.17 2.27 29.45
N ALA A 6 10.43 2.06 29.84
CA ALA A 6 11.57 2.73 29.23
C ALA A 6 12.13 1.90 28.08
N ILE A 7 12.39 2.53 26.94
CA ILE A 7 13.07 1.88 25.81
C ILE A 7 14.56 1.75 26.15
N THR A 8 15.02 0.52 26.37
CA THR A 8 16.43 0.26 26.75
C THR A 8 17.35 0.07 25.54
N ASP A 9 16.80 -0.29 24.39
CA ASP A 9 17.49 -0.37 23.11
C ASP A 9 16.64 0.32 22.03
N LEU A 10 16.90 1.61 21.82
CA LEU A 10 16.14 2.45 20.88
C LEU A 10 16.32 1.99 19.43
N ASN A 11 17.51 1.53 19.06
CA ASN A 11 17.76 1.02 17.71
C ASN A 11 17.02 -0.31 17.48
N GLY A 12 17.10 -1.23 18.43
CA GLY A 12 16.35 -2.49 18.36
C GLY A 12 14.83 -2.27 18.32
N TYR A 13 14.32 -1.33 19.12
CA TYR A 13 12.92 -0.94 19.12
C TYR A 13 12.47 -0.38 17.77
N THR A 14 13.20 0.59 17.22
CA THR A 14 12.83 1.26 15.96
C THR A 14 12.87 0.30 14.77
N VAL A 15 13.85 -0.62 14.73
CA VAL A 15 13.88 -1.70 13.72
C VAL A 15 12.63 -2.58 13.83
N GLN A 16 12.33 -3.09 15.02
CA GLN A 16 11.18 -3.99 15.23
C GLN A 16 9.85 -3.30 14.93
N MET A 17 9.71 -2.05 15.34
CA MET A 17 8.51 -1.25 15.13
C MET A 17 8.26 -1.04 13.63
N ARG A 18 9.30 -0.61 12.90
CA ARG A 18 9.24 -0.43 11.46
C ARG A 18 8.92 -1.73 10.72
N ASP A 19 9.54 -2.83 11.12
CA ASP A 19 9.30 -4.15 10.52
C ASP A 19 7.87 -4.65 10.80
N ALA A 20 7.35 -4.41 12.01
CA ALA A 20 5.98 -4.75 12.37
C ALA A 20 4.97 -3.94 11.55
N ALA A 21 5.20 -2.63 11.41
CA ALA A 21 4.37 -1.74 10.58
C ALA A 21 4.38 -2.15 9.10
N ALA A 22 5.54 -2.55 8.56
CA ALA A 22 5.61 -3.07 7.19
C ALA A 22 4.81 -4.37 7.05
N LYS A 23 4.98 -5.31 7.98
CA LYS A 23 4.32 -6.62 7.97
C LYS A 23 2.81 -6.53 8.13
N SER A 24 2.29 -5.49 8.79
CA SER A 24 0.83 -5.29 8.91
C SER A 24 0.18 -4.92 7.57
N ILE A 25 0.94 -4.34 6.64
CA ILE A 25 0.48 -3.96 5.30
C ILE A 25 0.63 -5.13 4.32
N SER A 26 1.76 -5.83 4.36
CA SER A 26 2.06 -6.93 3.45
C SER A 26 2.96 -7.97 4.10
N SER A 27 2.57 -9.24 4.01
CA SER A 27 3.30 -10.36 4.62
C SER A 27 4.62 -10.69 3.92
N ASP A 28 4.76 -10.32 2.64
CA ASP A 28 5.89 -10.70 1.76
C ASP A 28 6.72 -9.47 1.36
N ASN A 29 7.18 -8.69 2.33
CA ASN A 29 7.98 -7.50 2.06
C ASN A 29 9.48 -7.82 1.93
N ASN A 30 9.96 -7.94 0.68
CA ASN A 30 11.39 -7.93 0.33
C ASN A 30 11.89 -6.51 -0.03
N ASP A 31 11.06 -5.50 0.19
CA ASP A 31 11.37 -4.11 -0.15
C ASP A 31 12.38 -3.50 0.84
N ASN A 32 13.19 -2.57 0.34
CA ASN A 32 14.05 -1.76 1.19
C ASN A 32 13.21 -0.72 1.96
N LEU A 33 12.96 -0.95 3.25
CA LEU A 33 12.15 -0.08 4.09
C LEU A 33 12.73 1.33 4.24
N ASP A 34 14.04 1.54 4.03
CA ASP A 34 14.62 2.88 4.04
C ASP A 34 14.10 3.79 2.91
N GLU A 35 13.52 3.21 1.85
CA GLU A 35 12.85 3.98 0.79
C GLU A 35 11.42 4.38 1.13
N TYR A 36 10.94 4.01 2.32
CA TYR A 36 9.60 4.30 2.83
C TYR A 36 9.71 5.08 4.15
N ILE A 37 10.42 4.54 5.12
CA ILE A 37 10.72 5.25 6.36
C ILE A 37 12.09 4.77 6.88
N SER A 38 13.02 5.71 7.01
CA SER A 38 14.34 5.41 7.58
C SER A 38 14.25 5.13 9.08
N LEU A 39 15.23 4.41 9.63
CA LEU A 39 15.34 4.21 11.08
C LEU A 39 15.40 5.53 11.86
N GLN A 40 16.03 6.57 11.30
CA GLN A 40 16.08 7.88 11.92
C GLN A 40 14.69 8.54 11.98
N GLN A 41 13.89 8.39 10.92
CA GLN A 41 12.51 8.90 10.94
C GLN A 41 11.67 8.14 11.97
N THR A 42 11.80 6.82 12.06
CA THR A 42 11.12 6.04 13.12
C THR A 42 11.60 6.47 14.51
N THR A 43 12.89 6.76 14.68
CA THR A 43 13.43 7.32 15.94
C THR A 43 12.79 8.68 16.26
N ASN A 44 12.62 9.54 15.26
CA ASN A 44 11.97 10.84 15.46
C ASN A 44 10.50 10.67 15.90
N LEU A 45 9.77 9.67 15.39
CA LEU A 45 8.42 9.34 15.87
C LEU A 45 8.41 8.97 17.36
N VAL A 46 9.42 8.20 17.81
CA VAL A 46 9.57 7.88 19.23
C VAL A 46 9.75 9.14 20.06
N GLU A 47 10.67 10.02 19.66
CA GLU A 47 10.94 11.28 20.35
C GLU A 47 9.71 12.21 20.38
N GLU A 48 8.95 12.25 19.29
CA GLU A 48 7.74 13.06 19.16
C GLU A 48 6.60 12.58 20.06
N PHE A 49 6.39 11.27 20.15
CA PHE A 49 5.24 10.70 20.84
C PHE A 49 5.53 10.19 22.26
N CYS A 50 6.79 10.10 22.68
CA CYS A 50 7.11 9.63 24.03
C CYS A 50 6.49 10.51 25.12
N LEU A 51 6.25 9.93 26.29
CA LEU A 51 5.75 10.64 27.47
C LEU A 51 6.81 11.51 28.14
N GLY A 52 8.06 11.43 27.66
CA GLY A 52 9.24 12.04 28.24
C GLY A 52 10.37 11.04 28.35
N HIS A 53 11.35 11.36 29.18
CA HIS A 53 12.56 10.59 29.37
C HIS A 53 12.76 10.23 30.84
N ASP A 54 13.38 9.09 31.10
CA ASP A 54 13.83 8.73 32.44
C ASP A 54 15.18 9.40 32.82
N ASP A 55 15.67 9.11 34.03
CA ASP A 55 16.94 9.65 34.54
C ASP A 55 18.16 9.30 33.66
N ASN A 56 18.08 8.23 32.86
CA ASN A 56 19.12 7.81 31.94
C ASN A 56 18.89 8.34 30.52
N HIS A 57 17.98 9.30 30.33
CA HIS A 57 17.59 9.86 29.03
C HIS A 57 17.06 8.79 28.07
N ARG A 58 16.32 7.81 28.58
CA ARG A 58 15.62 6.80 27.76
C ARG A 58 14.17 7.21 27.54
N PRO A 59 13.64 7.15 26.31
CA PRO A 59 12.24 7.46 26.04
C PRO A 59 11.29 6.55 26.83
N LEU A 60 10.23 7.14 27.36
CA LEU A 60 9.17 6.48 28.12
C LEU A 60 7.91 6.33 27.27
N LEU A 61 7.41 5.10 27.17
CA LEU A 61 6.19 4.76 26.44
C LEU A 61 5.18 4.06 27.34
N ASP A 62 3.91 4.29 27.06
CA ASP A 62 2.80 3.43 27.44
C ASP A 62 2.19 2.77 26.19
N GLU A 63 1.10 2.02 26.37
CA GLU A 63 0.39 1.34 25.28
C GLU A 63 -0.05 2.35 24.19
N ASP A 64 -0.67 3.46 24.58
CA ASP A 64 -1.19 4.48 23.66
C ASP A 64 -0.08 5.12 22.81
N THR A 65 1.05 5.47 23.43
CA THR A 65 2.18 6.08 22.71
C THR A 65 2.89 5.07 21.82
N ASN A 66 3.01 3.81 22.25
CA ASN A 66 3.53 2.74 21.40
C ASN A 66 2.64 2.46 20.18
N GLU A 67 1.32 2.44 20.36
CA GLU A 67 0.34 2.26 19.27
C GLU A 67 0.41 3.42 18.28
N LYS A 68 0.48 4.68 18.74
CA LYS A 68 0.65 5.84 17.86
C LYS A 68 1.91 5.78 17.00
N ILE A 69 3.04 5.38 17.58
CA ILE A 69 4.30 5.22 16.82
C ILE A 69 4.12 4.14 15.74
N PHE A 70 3.44 3.04 16.06
CA PHE A 70 3.14 1.98 15.10
C PHE A 70 2.23 2.47 13.96
N GLU A 71 1.12 3.11 14.30
CA GLU A 71 0.15 3.63 13.33
C GLU A 71 0.81 4.63 12.38
N GLU A 72 1.64 5.52 12.91
CA GLU A 72 2.31 6.53 12.11
C GLU A 72 3.38 5.91 11.21
N ALA A 73 4.17 4.96 11.71
CA ALA A 73 5.10 4.21 10.87
C ALA A 73 4.39 3.47 9.72
N ALA A 74 3.23 2.85 10.00
CA ALA A 74 2.42 2.18 8.98
C ALA A 74 1.85 3.19 7.96
N LEU A 75 1.39 4.36 8.42
CA LEU A 75 0.88 5.43 7.56
C LEU A 75 1.96 5.95 6.61
N TRP A 76 3.19 6.16 7.10
CA TRP A 76 4.34 6.54 6.27
C TRP A 76 4.60 5.52 5.17
N ILE A 77 4.68 4.23 5.52
CA ILE A 77 4.95 3.15 4.58
C ILE A 77 3.84 3.08 3.52
N HIS A 78 2.58 3.09 3.95
CA HIS A 78 1.43 3.01 3.06
C HIS A 78 1.37 4.21 2.10
N SER A 79 1.51 5.42 2.62
CA SER A 79 1.41 6.66 1.83
C SER A 79 2.52 6.77 0.78
N ILE A 80 3.75 6.41 1.15
CA ILE A 80 4.87 6.40 0.19
C ILE A 80 4.71 5.27 -0.82
N GLY A 81 4.18 4.11 -0.41
CA GLY A 81 3.82 3.03 -1.32
C GLY A 81 2.83 3.50 -2.40
N LEU A 82 1.76 4.18 -2.01
CA LEU A 82 0.78 4.77 -2.94
C LEU A 82 1.43 5.82 -3.85
N ALA A 83 2.25 6.72 -3.30
CA ALA A 83 2.97 7.71 -4.09
C ALA A 83 3.91 7.08 -5.12
N LYS A 84 4.62 6.00 -4.75
CA LYS A 84 5.47 5.23 -5.66
C LYS A 84 4.66 4.56 -6.77
N LEU A 85 3.48 4.02 -6.47
CA LEU A 85 2.59 3.44 -7.48
C LEU A 85 2.06 4.51 -8.44
N ALA A 86 1.67 5.67 -7.93
CA ALA A 86 1.22 6.79 -8.75
C ALA A 86 2.35 7.32 -9.65
N ALA A 87 3.57 7.46 -9.12
CA ALA A 87 4.75 7.87 -9.89
C ALA A 87 5.13 6.88 -11.02
N LYS A 88 4.77 5.60 -10.85
CA LYS A 88 4.92 4.55 -11.88
C LYS A 88 3.73 4.49 -12.85
N ASP A 89 2.80 5.44 -12.77
CA ASP A 89 1.60 5.49 -13.61
C ASP A 89 0.72 4.23 -13.46
N LEU A 90 0.75 3.57 -12.28
CA LEU A 90 -0.05 2.36 -12.01
C LEU A 90 -1.40 2.66 -11.37
N ILE A 91 -1.49 3.76 -10.62
CA ILE A 91 -2.71 4.28 -10.02
C ILE A 91 -2.80 5.78 -10.32
N GLU A 92 -4.00 6.34 -10.21
CA GLU A 92 -4.21 7.78 -10.29
C GLU A 92 -4.11 8.41 -8.90
N CYS A 93 -3.76 9.69 -8.85
CA CYS A 93 -3.83 10.48 -7.63
C CYS A 93 -4.26 11.92 -7.91
N ALA A 94 -4.90 12.55 -6.94
CA ALA A 94 -5.20 13.97 -6.95
C ALA A 94 -5.24 14.52 -5.53
N TRP A 95 -5.12 15.84 -5.43
CA TRP A 95 -5.38 16.56 -4.20
C TRP A 95 -6.88 16.81 -4.04
N ASP A 96 -7.46 16.48 -2.89
CA ASP A 96 -8.85 16.80 -2.53
C ASP A 96 -8.89 17.96 -1.52
N ASP A 97 -9.26 19.15 -1.98
CA ASP A 97 -9.35 20.36 -1.17
C ASP A 97 -10.37 20.26 -0.02
N LYS A 98 -11.36 19.35 -0.10
CA LYS A 98 -12.39 19.22 0.95
C LYS A 98 -11.88 18.48 2.16
N THR A 99 -11.09 17.44 1.94
CA THR A 99 -10.48 16.62 3.00
C THR A 99 -9.07 17.10 3.34
N ASN A 100 -8.46 17.91 2.47
CA ASN A 100 -7.08 18.38 2.57
C ASN A 100 -6.07 17.22 2.50
N ASP A 101 -6.37 16.22 1.67
CA ASP A 101 -5.62 14.99 1.53
C ASP A 101 -5.28 14.67 0.07
N MET A 102 -4.19 13.90 -0.12
CA MET A 102 -3.93 13.21 -1.38
C MET A 102 -4.80 11.95 -1.46
N VAL A 103 -5.66 11.88 -2.47
CA VAL A 103 -6.51 10.71 -2.75
C VAL A 103 -5.95 9.88 -3.90
N PHE A 104 -6.08 8.56 -3.77
CA PHE A 104 -5.55 7.57 -4.73
C PHE A 104 -6.66 6.63 -5.19
N TRP A 105 -6.70 6.28 -6.47
CA TRP A 105 -7.66 5.30 -7.00
C TRP A 105 -7.10 4.49 -8.17
N ALA A 106 -7.69 3.33 -8.42
CA ALA A 106 -7.28 2.46 -9.52
C ALA A 106 -7.55 3.15 -10.87
N LYS A 107 -6.64 2.97 -11.83
CA LYS A 107 -6.86 3.41 -13.21
C LYS A 107 -8.08 2.72 -13.79
N GLU A 108 -8.90 3.49 -14.50
CA GLU A 108 -9.95 2.90 -15.33
C GLU A 108 -9.29 2.08 -16.44
N ASN A 109 -9.28 0.76 -16.28
CA ASN A 109 -9.06 -0.12 -17.41
C ASN A 109 -10.22 0.10 -18.35
N ASN A 110 -10.01 0.86 -19.43
CA ASN A 110 -10.83 0.77 -20.62
C ASN A 110 -10.71 -0.68 -21.10
N THR A 111 -11.50 -1.59 -20.54
CA THR A 111 -11.83 -2.84 -21.19
C THR A 111 -12.47 -2.42 -22.50
N VAL A 112 -11.65 -2.38 -23.55
CA VAL A 112 -12.13 -2.44 -24.91
C VAL A 112 -12.96 -3.71 -24.92
N GLU A 113 -14.27 -3.56 -24.78
CA GLU A 113 -15.22 -4.60 -25.12
C GLU A 113 -14.79 -5.03 -26.52
N LYS A 114 -14.16 -6.21 -26.62
CA LYS A 114 -14.03 -6.88 -27.90
C LYS A 114 -15.46 -7.10 -28.35
N LYS A 115 -16.00 -6.15 -29.13
CA LYS A 115 -17.23 -6.34 -29.89
C LYS A 115 -16.99 -7.61 -30.69
N ASN A 116 -17.52 -8.72 -30.20
CA ASN A 116 -17.63 -9.95 -30.95
C ASN A 116 -18.45 -9.59 -32.19
N GLU A 117 -17.78 -9.31 -33.30
CA GLU A 117 -18.46 -9.18 -34.58
C GLU A 117 -19.27 -10.46 -34.79
N PRO A 118 -20.57 -10.37 -35.10
CA PRO A 118 -21.37 -11.54 -35.33
C PRO A 118 -20.84 -12.25 -36.57
N ASN A 119 -20.32 -13.46 -36.33
CA ASN A 119 -19.80 -14.40 -37.30
C ASN A 119 -20.75 -14.44 -38.52
N LYS A 120 -20.37 -13.77 -39.62
CA LYS A 120 -21.16 -13.74 -40.86
C LYS A 120 -21.26 -15.16 -41.39
N ARG A 121 -22.40 -15.79 -41.11
CA ARG A 121 -22.86 -17.05 -41.71
C ARG A 121 -22.64 -17.00 -43.23
N ARG A 122 -21.56 -17.64 -43.72
CA ARG A 122 -21.40 -17.98 -45.13
C ARG A 122 -22.43 -19.07 -45.47
N LYS A 123 -23.62 -18.65 -45.88
CA LYS A 123 -24.58 -19.50 -46.59
C LYS A 123 -23.99 -19.82 -47.97
N ASN A 124 -23.36 -20.98 -48.14
CA ASN A 124 -23.12 -21.51 -49.49
C ASN A 124 -24.36 -22.26 -49.96
N LYS A 125 -25.18 -21.53 -50.72
CA LYS A 125 -26.29 -22.04 -51.51
C LYS A 125 -25.71 -22.55 -52.84
N LYS A 126 -25.63 -23.86 -53.04
CA LYS A 126 -25.64 -24.44 -54.39
C LYS A 126 -26.77 -25.46 -54.49
N ASN A 127 -27.79 -25.06 -55.24
CA ASN A 127 -28.95 -25.84 -55.61
C ASN A 127 -28.61 -26.79 -56.78
N LYS A 128 -28.96 -28.06 -56.60
CA LYS A 128 -29.81 -28.91 -57.48
C LYS A 128 -29.53 -29.00 -59.00
N ARG A 129 -29.29 -30.25 -59.46
CA ARG A 129 -30.15 -31.11 -60.34
C ARG A 129 -29.32 -32.32 -60.84
N SER A 130 -29.66 -33.56 -60.48
CA SER A 130 -30.41 -34.59 -61.27
C SER A 130 -29.76 -34.85 -62.64
N ASP A 131 -29.43 -36.07 -63.09
CA ASP A 131 -30.28 -37.25 -63.17
C ASP A 131 -29.51 -38.49 -63.70
N SER A 132 -30.09 -39.68 -63.48
CA SER A 132 -30.05 -40.91 -64.28
C SER A 132 -28.72 -41.58 -64.73
N GLY A 133 -28.40 -42.72 -64.10
CA GLY A 133 -28.35 -44.05 -64.72
C GLY A 133 -27.35 -44.40 -65.83
N MET A 134 -26.35 -45.22 -65.48
CA MET A 134 -26.12 -46.59 -65.99
C MET A 134 -25.01 -47.25 -65.18
#